data_AF-A0A956S370-F1
#
_entry.id   AF-A0A956S370-F1
#
_cell.length_a   1.000
_cell.length_b   1.000
_cell.length_c   1.000
_cell.angle_alpha   90.00
_cell.angle_beta   90.00
_cell.angle_gamma   90.00
#
_symmetry.space_group_name_H-M   'P 1'
#
loop_
_entity.id
_entity.type
_entity.pdbx_description
1 polymer ?
#
loop_
_entity_poly.entity_id
_entity_poly.type
_entity_poly.pdbx_seq_one_letter_code
_entity_poly.pdbx_strand_id
1 'polypeptide(L)'
;MKLRTHIWAFLLVSAAAAHIGCSSTPATEQVQMTFQSFQRIPGSNSVAIILAEKNGKSFLPLSIDRSQALSIYMGQKEIPSDRPQSHDLMASMLQTLNAKLDRIVITDLRDNVYYAQLELRRGDDRLKVDARPSDAIALALRVDAPIFAMNHLLDRNAAIEKADDTFSQARVKSWGFTVQDVRGTLQKAFGGQTGVVVAQVEMDSPAEQAELQPGDLIQAIDRESVAGMQTFSDKMAGKAGEEQVELLVQRGESTRQVTLTKHN
;
A
#
# COMPACT_ATOMS: atom_id res chain seq x y z
N MET A 1 45.19 -80.43 3.61
CA MET A 1 43.76 -80.69 3.40
C MET A 1 43.23 -79.64 2.44
N LYS A 2 42.90 -80.02 1.21
CA LYS A 2 42.39 -79.18 0.11
C LYS A 2 40.86 -79.23 0.08
N LEU A 3 40.21 -78.14 -0.35
CA LEU A 3 39.05 -77.98 -1.27
C LEU A 3 38.38 -76.62 -0.93
N ARG A 4 38.51 -75.51 -1.68
CA ARG A 4 37.99 -75.12 -3.03
C ARG A 4 36.46 -75.20 -3.19
N THR A 5 35.87 -74.07 -3.63
CA THR A 5 34.62 -73.76 -4.42
C THR A 5 33.69 -72.75 -3.72
N HIS A 6 33.03 -71.74 -4.32
CA HIS A 6 33.01 -71.09 -5.64
C HIS A 6 32.35 -69.68 -5.50
N ILE A 7 32.93 -68.68 -6.15
CA ILE A 7 32.36 -67.56 -6.96
C ILE A 7 30.84 -67.29 -6.85
N TRP A 8 30.41 -66.03 -6.65
CA TRP A 8 29.56 -65.25 -7.58
C TRP A 8 29.75 -63.74 -7.36
N ALA A 9 30.21 -63.07 -8.42
CA ALA A 9 30.34 -61.63 -8.55
C ALA A 9 28.97 -61.02 -8.92
N PHE A 10 28.59 -59.90 -8.29
CA PHE A 10 27.57 -59.00 -8.82
C PHE A 10 28.17 -57.61 -9.00
N LEU A 11 28.52 -57.33 -10.26
CA LEU A 11 28.71 -55.99 -10.80
C LEU A 11 27.35 -55.31 -10.86
N LEU A 12 27.16 -54.22 -10.11
CA LEU A 12 26.08 -53.28 -10.34
C LEU A 12 26.72 -51.97 -10.84
N VAL A 13 26.78 -51.86 -12.16
CA VAL A 13 26.97 -50.58 -12.86
C VAL A 13 25.63 -49.85 -12.74
N SER A 14 25.57 -48.83 -11.89
CA SER A 14 24.50 -47.83 -11.96
C SER A 14 25.06 -46.58 -12.61
N ALA A 15 24.75 -46.44 -13.91
CA ALA A 15 24.78 -45.15 -14.58
C ALA A 15 23.49 -44.42 -14.20
N ALA A 16 23.59 -43.35 -13.42
CA ALA A 16 22.51 -42.39 -13.25
C ALA A 16 23.07 -40.99 -13.42
N ALA A 17 22.47 -40.30 -14.39
CA ALA A 17 22.88 -39.05 -14.96
C ALA A 17 23.21 -37.96 -13.92
N ALA A 18 24.24 -37.19 -14.24
CA ALA A 18 24.41 -35.85 -13.71
C ALA A 18 23.16 -35.03 -14.07
N HIS A 19 22.20 -34.98 -13.16
CA HIS A 19 21.25 -33.88 -13.14
C HIS A 19 22.05 -32.63 -12.78
N ILE A 20 22.34 -31.83 -13.81
CA ILE A 20 22.49 -30.39 -13.67
C ILE A 20 21.11 -29.90 -13.18
N GLY A 21 20.88 -30.08 -11.88
CA GLY A 21 19.84 -29.37 -11.17
C GLY A 21 20.27 -27.93 -11.20
N CYS A 22 19.74 -27.19 -12.16
CA CYS A 22 19.65 -25.74 -12.07
C CYS A 22 18.85 -25.47 -10.79
N SER A 23 19.54 -25.36 -9.65
CA SER A 23 18.96 -24.87 -8.42
C SER A 23 18.79 -23.37 -8.60
N SER A 24 17.81 -22.98 -9.41
CA SER A 24 17.20 -21.68 -9.22
C SER A 24 16.57 -21.75 -7.83
N THR A 25 17.26 -21.22 -6.83
CA THR A 25 16.62 -20.78 -5.60
C THR A 25 15.35 -20.07 -6.02
N PRO A 26 14.15 -20.56 -5.68
CA PRO A 26 12.93 -19.86 -6.06
C PRO A 26 13.06 -18.46 -5.48
N ALA A 27 12.85 -17.44 -6.32
CA ALA A 27 12.77 -16.06 -5.86
C ALA A 27 11.86 -16.06 -4.63
N THR A 28 12.36 -15.56 -3.50
CA THR A 28 11.69 -15.65 -2.21
C THR A 28 10.22 -15.25 -2.39
N GLU A 29 9.28 -16.19 -2.21
CA GLU A 29 7.85 -16.01 -2.53
C GLU A 29 7.20 -14.86 -1.74
N GLN A 30 7.92 -14.38 -0.72
CA GLN A 30 7.53 -13.31 0.17
C GLN A 30 8.64 -12.27 0.24
N VAL A 31 8.25 -11.01 0.39
CA VAL A 31 9.17 -9.91 0.67
C VAL A 31 8.89 -9.31 2.04
N GLN A 32 9.96 -8.82 2.66
CA GLN A 32 9.84 -8.10 3.91
C GLN A 32 9.33 -6.68 3.65
N MET A 33 8.28 -6.32 4.38
CA MET A 33 7.64 -5.03 4.33
C MET A 33 8.00 -4.20 5.56
N THR A 34 7.87 -2.89 5.43
CA THR A 34 8.05 -1.91 6.50
C THR A 34 6.86 -0.95 6.50
N PHE A 35 6.32 -0.68 7.68
CA PHE A 35 5.32 0.38 7.81
C PHE A 35 5.92 1.72 7.37
N GLN A 36 5.29 2.38 6.40
CA GLN A 36 5.73 3.67 5.88
C GLN A 36 4.89 4.81 6.44
N SER A 37 3.58 4.79 6.20
CA SER A 37 2.70 5.88 6.57
C SER A 37 1.22 5.48 6.59
N PHE A 38 0.41 6.38 7.16
CA PHE A 38 -1.03 6.41 6.95
C PHE A 38 -1.36 7.47 5.90
N GLN A 39 -2.28 7.16 4.99
CA GLN A 39 -2.84 8.10 4.02
C GLN A 39 -4.35 8.22 4.23
N ARG A 40 -4.83 9.46 4.38
CA ARG A 40 -6.27 9.72 4.47
C ARG A 40 -6.94 9.40 3.14
N ILE A 41 -8.06 8.71 3.17
CA ILE A 41 -8.91 8.50 2.00
C ILE A 41 -10.01 9.57 2.02
N PRO A 42 -9.99 10.58 1.12
CA PRO A 42 -11.01 11.61 1.08
C PRO A 42 -12.42 11.03 0.91
N GLY A 43 -13.42 11.63 1.56
CA GLY A 43 -14.81 11.15 1.48
C GLY A 43 -15.08 9.80 2.17
N SER A 44 -14.08 9.22 2.84
CA SER A 44 -14.21 7.96 3.58
C SER A 44 -13.85 8.12 5.05
N ASN A 45 -14.45 7.29 5.90
CA ASN A 45 -14.02 7.09 7.29
C ASN A 45 -12.83 6.10 7.41
N SER A 46 -12.32 5.62 6.28
CA SER A 46 -11.16 4.75 6.19
C SER A 46 -9.85 5.51 5.98
N VAL A 47 -8.76 4.84 6.32
CA VAL A 47 -7.38 5.29 6.16
C VAL A 47 -6.63 4.17 5.44
N ALA A 48 -5.79 4.51 4.47
CA ALA A 48 -4.88 3.55 3.87
C ALA A 48 -3.62 3.46 4.73
N ILE A 49 -3.23 2.26 5.15
CA ILE A 49 -1.91 1.97 5.68
C ILE A 49 -1.00 1.58 4.52
N ILE A 50 0.16 2.22 4.42
CA ILE A 50 1.13 1.98 3.36
C ILE A 50 2.28 1.15 3.92
N LEU A 51 2.46 -0.04 3.36
CA LEU A 51 3.60 -0.88 3.63
C LEU A 51 4.56 -0.82 2.44
N ALA A 52 5.80 -0.41 2.67
CA ALA A 52 6.84 -0.37 1.64
C ALA A 52 7.72 -1.61 1.72
N GLU A 53 8.17 -2.12 0.58
CA GLU A 53 9.19 -3.15 0.52
C GLU A 53 10.50 -2.62 1.12
N LYS A 54 11.11 -3.35 2.07
CA LYS A 54 12.26 -2.87 2.86
C LYS A 54 13.46 -2.43 2.03
N ASN A 55 13.70 -3.06 0.87
CA ASN A 55 14.83 -2.80 -0.02
C ASN A 55 14.40 -2.61 -1.49
N GLY A 56 13.15 -2.20 -1.71
CA GLY A 56 12.57 -2.11 -3.05
C GLY A 56 11.82 -0.81 -3.29
N LYS A 57 11.11 -0.78 -4.41
CA LYS A 57 10.26 0.36 -4.80
C LYS A 57 8.76 0.03 -4.69
N SER A 58 8.44 -1.22 -4.42
CA SER A 58 7.07 -1.70 -4.32
C SER A 58 6.46 -1.29 -2.99
N PHE A 59 5.16 -1.05 -3.00
CA PHE A 59 4.38 -0.85 -1.79
C PHE A 59 3.06 -1.61 -1.88
N LEU A 60 2.40 -1.76 -0.73
CA LEU A 60 1.10 -2.40 -0.59
C LEU A 60 0.19 -1.50 0.26
N PRO A 61 -0.80 -0.84 -0.35
CA PRO A 61 -1.82 -0.10 0.39
C PRO A 61 -2.89 -1.07 0.92
N LEU A 62 -3.25 -0.94 2.21
CA LEU A 62 -4.39 -1.65 2.81
C LEU A 62 -5.36 -0.62 3.38
N SER A 63 -6.64 -0.71 3.02
CA SER A 63 -7.67 0.16 3.58
C SER A 63 -8.16 -0.40 4.92
N ILE A 64 -8.11 0.41 5.97
CA ILE A 64 -8.57 0.09 7.31
C ILE A 64 -9.47 1.20 7.86
N ASP A 65 -10.29 0.90 8.86
CA ASP A 65 -11.08 1.94 9.52
C ASP A 65 -10.22 2.80 10.47
N ARG A 66 -10.74 3.98 10.85
CA ARG A 66 -10.03 4.93 11.74
C ARG A 66 -9.70 4.33 13.11
N SER A 67 -10.54 3.47 13.67
CA SER A 67 -10.32 2.88 14.99
C SER A 67 -9.15 1.88 14.97
N GLN A 68 -9.07 1.09 13.89
CA GLN A 68 -7.94 0.20 13.62
C GLN A 68 -6.65 1.00 13.40
N ALA A 69 -6.71 2.07 12.59
CA ALA A 69 -5.55 2.93 12.33
C ALA A 69 -5.02 3.58 13.62
N LEU A 70 -5.91 4.04 14.50
CA LEU A 70 -5.52 4.62 15.80
C LEU A 70 -4.78 3.61 16.68
N SER A 71 -5.26 2.37 16.76
CA SER A 71 -4.61 1.34 17.57
C SER A 71 -3.24 0.95 17.02
N ILE A 72 -3.08 0.90 15.69
CA ILE A 72 -1.78 0.69 15.03
C ILE A 72 -0.84 1.87 15.33
N TYR A 73 -1.31 3.10 15.17
CA TYR A 73 -0.53 4.32 15.42
C TYR A 73 0.00 4.38 16.85
N MET A 74 -0.84 4.06 17.84
CA MET A 74 -0.43 4.03 19.25
C MET A 74 0.65 2.98 19.52
N GLY A 75 0.50 1.78 18.96
CA GLY A 75 1.53 0.73 19.08
C GLY A 75 2.84 1.13 18.41
N GLN A 76 2.78 1.69 17.20
CA GLN A 76 3.95 2.15 16.46
C GLN A 76 4.70 3.30 17.16
N LYS A 77 3.98 4.19 17.83
CA LYS A 77 4.55 5.34 18.54
C LYS A 77 4.86 5.03 20.00
N GLU A 78 4.67 3.79 20.44
CA GLU A 78 4.84 3.35 21.83
C GLU A 78 4.11 4.28 22.82
N ILE A 79 2.92 4.77 22.43
CA ILE A 79 2.15 5.69 23.26
C ILE A 79 1.53 4.88 24.40
N PRO A 80 1.87 5.16 25.67
CA PRO A 80 1.32 4.43 26.79
C PRO A 80 -0.17 4.76 26.98
N SER A 81 -0.93 3.77 27.46
CA SER A 81 -2.32 3.94 27.88
C SER A 81 -2.51 3.47 29.33
N ASP A 82 -3.42 4.12 30.07
CA ASP A 82 -3.70 3.79 31.48
C ASP A 82 -4.16 2.34 31.69
N ARG A 83 -4.80 1.78 30.66
CA ARG A 83 -5.21 0.37 30.60
C ARG A 83 -4.78 -0.22 29.26
N PRO A 84 -4.38 -1.50 29.23
CA PRO A 84 -3.97 -2.14 27.99
C PRO A 84 -5.12 -2.17 26.98
N GLN A 85 -4.84 -1.82 25.73
CA GLN A 85 -5.76 -2.03 24.62
C GLN A 85 -5.78 -3.50 24.19
N SER A 86 -6.68 -3.83 23.26
CA SER A 86 -6.83 -5.19 22.75
C SER A 86 -5.51 -5.80 22.26
N HIS A 87 -4.71 -5.06 21.49
CA HIS A 87 -3.42 -5.56 20.98
C HIS A 87 -2.32 -5.60 22.04
N ASP A 88 -2.39 -4.75 23.08
CA ASP A 88 -1.49 -4.85 24.25
C ASP A 88 -1.81 -6.09 25.09
N LEU A 89 -3.11 -6.37 25.28
CA LEU A 89 -3.60 -7.59 25.91
C LEU A 89 -3.14 -8.83 25.12
N MET A 90 -3.28 -8.82 23.79
CA MET A 90 -2.82 -9.92 22.94
C MET A 90 -1.29 -10.13 23.05
N ALA A 91 -0.49 -9.06 23.04
CA ALA A 91 0.94 -9.15 23.25
C ALA A 91 1.29 -9.75 24.63
N SER A 92 0.60 -9.29 25.69
CA SER A 92 0.76 -9.81 27.04
C SER A 92 0.37 -11.29 27.17
N MET A 93 -0.68 -11.71 26.45
CA MET A 93 -1.11 -13.11 26.38
C MET A 93 -0.03 -13.98 25.71
N LEU A 94 0.54 -13.54 24.58
CA LEU A 94 1.64 -14.27 23.92
C LEU A 94 2.82 -14.46 24.88
N GLN A 95 3.23 -13.39 25.57
CA GLN A 95 4.30 -13.44 26.56
C GLN A 95 3.99 -14.42 27.70
N THR A 96 2.79 -14.35 28.27
CA THR A 96 2.35 -15.21 29.38
C THR A 96 2.27 -16.69 28.98
N LEU A 97 1.93 -16.97 27.72
CA LEU A 97 1.85 -18.31 27.16
C LEU A 97 3.19 -18.81 26.60
N ASN A 98 4.29 -18.07 26.81
CA ASN A 98 5.62 -18.36 26.29
C ASN A 98 5.63 -18.57 24.76
N ALA A 99 4.75 -17.84 24.05
CA ALA A 99 4.69 -17.82 22.60
C ALA A 99 5.34 -16.53 22.07
N LYS A 100 6.18 -16.68 21.04
CA LYS A 100 6.79 -15.56 20.32
C LYS A 100 6.12 -15.42 18.95
N LEU A 101 5.76 -14.19 18.57
CA LEU A 101 5.45 -13.86 17.19
C LEU A 101 6.77 -13.76 16.41
N ASP A 102 7.07 -14.77 15.60
CA ASP A 102 8.30 -14.79 14.79
C ASP A 102 8.16 -13.87 13.57
N ARG A 103 6.96 -13.80 12.96
CA ARG A 103 6.60 -12.85 11.89
C ARG A 103 5.10 -12.83 11.62
N ILE A 104 4.66 -11.86 10.83
CA ILE A 104 3.37 -11.91 10.14
C ILE A 104 3.55 -12.03 8.63
N VAL A 105 2.59 -12.63 7.94
CA VAL A 105 2.57 -12.71 6.48
C VAL A 105 1.21 -12.27 5.99
N ILE A 106 1.15 -11.28 5.09
CA ILE A 106 -0.05 -10.95 4.31
C ILE A 106 -0.09 -11.93 3.14
N THR A 107 -1.08 -12.81 3.15
CA THR A 107 -1.04 -14.05 2.38
C THR A 107 -1.81 -13.98 1.07
N ASP A 108 -2.95 -13.32 1.03
CA ASP A 108 -3.85 -13.36 -0.14
C ASP A 108 -4.81 -12.16 -0.17
N LEU A 109 -5.44 -11.95 -1.32
CA LEU A 109 -6.53 -11.01 -1.57
C LEU A 109 -7.66 -11.74 -2.31
N ARG A 110 -8.77 -11.99 -1.62
CA ARG A 110 -9.95 -12.68 -2.16
C ARG A 110 -11.18 -11.83 -1.96
N ASP A 111 -11.99 -11.68 -2.99
CA ASP A 111 -13.22 -10.86 -2.95
C ASP A 111 -13.00 -9.46 -2.37
N ASN A 112 -11.85 -8.86 -2.72
CA ASN A 112 -11.39 -7.54 -2.24
C ASN A 112 -11.11 -7.46 -0.72
N VAL A 113 -10.89 -8.61 -0.08
CA VAL A 113 -10.52 -8.72 1.34
C VAL A 113 -9.12 -9.32 1.44
N TYR A 114 -8.22 -8.61 2.11
CA TYR A 114 -6.89 -9.11 2.41
C TYR A 114 -6.89 -10.07 3.61
N TYR A 115 -6.07 -11.11 3.50
CA TYR A 115 -5.84 -12.11 4.53
C TYR A 115 -4.41 -12.01 5.05
N ALA A 116 -4.23 -12.28 6.33
CA ALA A 116 -2.93 -12.34 6.96
C ALA A 116 -2.85 -13.53 7.92
N GLN A 117 -1.63 -13.88 8.28
CA GLN A 117 -1.36 -14.97 9.20
C GLN A 117 -0.27 -14.56 10.18
N LEU A 118 -0.49 -14.86 11.45
CA LEU A 118 0.55 -14.79 12.48
C LEU A 118 1.33 -16.10 12.45
N GLU A 119 2.66 -16.03 12.35
CA GLU A 119 3.54 -17.18 12.53
C GLU A 119 4.17 -17.11 13.92
N LEU A 120 3.68 -17.98 14.79
CA LEU A 120 4.06 -18.05 16.19
C LEU A 120 4.99 -19.24 16.44
N ARG A 121 5.83 -19.10 17.47
CA ARG A 121 6.66 -20.17 18.00
C ARG A 121 6.47 -20.31 19.50
N ARG A 122 6.27 -21.54 19.96
CA ARG A 122 6.17 -21.87 21.39
C ARG A 122 6.97 -23.15 21.65
N GLY A 123 8.13 -23.01 22.28
CA GLY A 123 9.11 -24.10 22.30
C GLY A 123 9.54 -24.47 20.88
N ASP A 124 9.38 -25.75 20.53
CA ASP A 124 9.68 -26.28 19.19
C ASP A 124 8.48 -26.18 18.23
N ASP A 125 7.27 -25.95 18.75
CA ASP A 125 6.06 -25.85 17.95
C ASP A 125 6.09 -24.61 17.05
N ARG A 126 5.63 -24.78 15.81
CA ARG A 126 5.32 -23.70 14.88
C ARG A 126 3.82 -23.64 14.69
N LEU A 127 3.22 -22.54 15.12
CA LEU A 127 1.78 -22.33 15.11
C LEU A 127 1.45 -21.23 14.11
N LYS A 128 0.32 -21.39 13.44
CA LYS A 128 -0.21 -20.43 12.47
C LYS A 128 -1.59 -20.00 12.92
N VAL A 129 -1.83 -18.69 12.96
CA VAL A 129 -3.13 -18.13 13.35
C VAL A 129 -3.61 -17.22 12.23
N ASP A 130 -4.79 -17.51 11.69
CA ASP A 130 -5.43 -16.64 10.72
C ASP A 130 -5.79 -15.29 11.36
N ALA A 131 -5.57 -14.20 10.62
CA ALA A 131 -5.76 -12.86 11.12
C ALA A 131 -6.13 -11.89 10.00
N ARG A 132 -6.82 -10.81 10.36
CA ARG A 132 -6.92 -9.66 9.48
C ARG A 132 -5.57 -8.92 9.46
N PRO A 133 -5.15 -8.35 8.31
CA PRO A 133 -3.90 -7.60 8.24
C PRO A 133 -3.79 -6.48 9.28
N SER A 134 -4.89 -5.76 9.56
CA SER A 134 -4.91 -4.68 10.56
C SER A 134 -4.48 -5.16 11.94
N ASP A 135 -5.01 -6.31 12.38
CA ASP A 135 -4.72 -6.88 13.70
C ASP A 135 -3.31 -7.46 13.76
N ALA A 136 -2.90 -8.12 12.68
CA ALA A 136 -1.56 -8.67 12.55
C ALA A 136 -0.49 -7.58 12.61
N ILE A 137 -0.68 -6.48 11.86
CA ILE A 137 0.25 -5.34 11.84
C ILE A 137 0.27 -4.65 13.21
N ALA A 138 -0.90 -4.40 13.81
CA ALA A 138 -0.99 -3.77 15.13
C ALA A 138 -0.23 -4.54 16.21
N LEU A 139 -0.29 -5.87 16.17
CA LEU A 139 0.44 -6.74 17.09
C LEU A 139 1.93 -6.79 16.75
N ALA A 140 2.29 -6.95 15.47
CA ALA A 140 3.67 -7.03 15.02
C ALA A 140 4.48 -5.79 15.42
N LEU A 141 3.91 -4.60 15.28
CA LEU A 141 4.56 -3.34 15.66
C LEU A 141 4.75 -3.18 17.18
N ARG A 142 3.95 -3.86 18.01
CA ARG A 142 4.09 -3.80 19.48
C ARG A 142 5.14 -4.76 20.03
N VAL A 143 5.47 -5.81 19.28
CA VAL A 143 6.40 -6.86 19.71
C VAL A 143 7.62 -6.95 18.79
N ASP A 144 7.83 -5.94 17.96
CA ASP A 144 8.92 -5.83 16.98
C ASP A 144 9.05 -7.05 16.06
N ALA A 145 7.92 -7.64 15.66
CA ALA A 145 7.91 -8.75 14.73
C ALA A 145 7.98 -8.26 13.27
N PRO A 146 8.77 -8.93 12.41
CA PRO A 146 8.87 -8.56 11.01
C PRO A 146 7.56 -8.82 10.25
N ILE A 147 7.24 -7.91 9.33
CA ILE A 147 6.07 -7.96 8.46
C ILE A 147 6.50 -8.47 7.08
N PHE A 148 5.80 -9.44 6.53
CA PHE A 148 6.00 -9.95 5.17
C PHE A 148 4.71 -9.87 4.35
N ALA A 149 4.84 -9.81 3.03
CA ALA A 149 3.74 -9.97 2.08
C ALA A 149 4.16 -10.93 0.97
N MET A 150 3.21 -11.71 0.44
CA MET A 150 3.43 -12.55 -0.73
C MET A 150 3.65 -11.70 -1.98
N ASN A 151 4.60 -12.09 -2.84
CA ASN A 151 4.98 -11.31 -4.03
C ASN A 151 3.81 -11.04 -4.97
N HIS A 152 2.92 -12.02 -5.15
CA HIS A 152 1.77 -11.87 -6.05
C HIS A 152 0.83 -10.72 -5.64
N LEU A 153 0.82 -10.33 -4.35
CA LEU A 153 0.06 -9.17 -3.88
C LEU A 153 0.69 -7.86 -4.35
N LEU A 154 2.02 -7.79 -4.36
CA LEU A 154 2.75 -6.63 -4.88
C LEU A 154 2.66 -6.57 -6.41
N ASP A 155 2.81 -7.70 -7.09
CA ASP A 155 2.69 -7.76 -8.55
C ASP A 155 1.29 -7.34 -8.99
N ARG A 156 0.25 -7.81 -8.27
CA ARG A 156 -1.13 -7.37 -8.48
C ARG A 156 -1.29 -5.87 -8.21
N ASN A 157 -0.75 -5.35 -7.09
CA ASN A 157 -0.84 -3.93 -6.78
C ASN A 157 -0.15 -3.08 -7.86
N ALA A 158 1.04 -3.46 -8.31
CA ALA A 158 1.75 -2.80 -9.39
C ALA A 158 1.01 -2.90 -10.73
N ALA A 159 0.33 -4.02 -10.99
CA ALA A 159 -0.52 -4.17 -12.18
C ALA A 159 -1.76 -3.28 -12.10
N ILE A 160 -2.36 -3.13 -10.92
CA ILE A 160 -3.43 -2.15 -10.67
C ILE A 160 -2.87 -0.75 -10.87
N GLU A 161 -1.74 -0.36 -10.29
CA GLU A 161 -1.15 0.98 -10.52
C GLU A 161 -0.82 1.27 -11.98
N LYS A 162 -0.45 0.24 -12.77
CA LYS A 162 -0.17 0.37 -14.20
C LYS A 162 -1.44 0.38 -15.06
N ALA A 163 -2.45 -0.42 -14.70
CA ALA A 163 -3.71 -0.53 -15.44
C ALA A 163 -4.71 0.57 -15.03
N ASP A 164 -4.57 1.03 -13.80
CA ASP A 164 -5.37 2.00 -13.10
C ASP A 164 -4.45 3.21 -12.89
N ASP A 165 -4.44 4.09 -13.89
CA ASP A 165 -3.87 5.45 -13.87
C ASP A 165 -4.60 6.37 -12.86
N THR A 166 -5.13 5.78 -11.78
CA THR A 166 -6.28 6.18 -10.96
C THR A 166 -5.84 6.57 -9.53
N PHE A 167 -4.61 6.25 -9.10
CA PHE A 167 -3.95 6.82 -7.91
C PHE A 167 -2.76 7.72 -8.28
N SER A 168 -2.81 8.29 -9.48
CA SER A 168 -1.87 9.31 -9.93
C SER A 168 -2.10 10.58 -9.11
N GLN A 169 -1.33 10.79 -8.05
CA GLN A 169 -1.20 12.15 -7.51
C GLN A 169 -0.29 12.94 -8.43
N ALA A 170 -0.87 13.75 -9.32
CA ALA A 170 -0.08 14.70 -10.08
C ALA A 170 0.19 15.92 -9.20
N ARG A 171 1.46 16.09 -8.84
CA ARG A 171 1.92 17.27 -8.10
C ARG A 171 2.23 18.38 -9.10
N VAL A 172 1.44 19.44 -9.05
CA VAL A 172 1.58 20.60 -9.93
C VAL A 172 2.54 21.59 -9.28
N LYS A 173 3.84 21.25 -9.28
CA LYS A 173 4.87 22.01 -8.58
C LYS A 173 4.92 23.50 -8.96
N SER A 174 4.65 23.84 -10.22
CA SER A 174 4.70 25.25 -10.69
C SER A 174 3.56 26.11 -10.15
N TRP A 175 2.53 25.49 -9.59
CA TRP A 175 1.31 26.16 -9.13
C TRP A 175 0.98 25.86 -7.66
N GLY A 176 1.74 24.95 -7.02
CA GLY A 176 1.68 24.65 -5.59
C GLY A 176 0.43 23.91 -5.13
N PHE A 177 -0.04 22.92 -5.90
CA PHE A 177 -1.12 22.03 -5.45
C PHE A 177 -0.94 20.60 -5.98
N THR A 178 -1.66 19.66 -5.38
CA THR A 178 -1.74 18.26 -5.81
C THR A 178 -3.18 17.92 -6.17
N VAL A 179 -3.33 17.07 -7.18
CA VAL A 179 -4.64 16.53 -7.57
C VAL A 179 -4.66 15.03 -7.47
N GLN A 180 -5.86 14.47 -7.36
CA GLN A 180 -6.14 13.04 -7.38
C GLN A 180 -7.24 12.78 -8.42
N ASP A 181 -7.14 11.67 -9.15
CA ASP A 181 -8.19 11.30 -10.10
C ASP A 181 -9.49 10.93 -9.36
N VAL A 182 -10.63 11.34 -9.91
CA VAL A 182 -11.96 10.98 -9.40
C VAL A 182 -12.54 9.91 -10.29
N ARG A 183 -12.36 8.65 -9.90
CA ARG A 183 -13.00 7.51 -10.58
C ARG A 183 -13.78 6.63 -9.61
N GLY A 184 -14.77 5.92 -10.14
CA GLY A 184 -15.53 4.91 -9.41
C GLY A 184 -16.46 5.50 -8.34
N THR A 185 -16.31 5.05 -7.09
CA THR A 185 -17.19 5.45 -5.97
C THR A 185 -17.09 6.94 -5.65
N LEU A 186 -15.92 7.57 -5.84
CA LEU A 186 -15.74 9.01 -5.65
C LEU A 186 -16.51 9.83 -6.67
N GLN A 187 -16.61 9.37 -7.92
CA GLN A 187 -17.38 10.03 -8.97
C GLN A 187 -18.87 10.19 -8.61
N LYS A 188 -19.43 9.19 -7.91
CA LYS A 188 -20.82 9.25 -7.43
C LYS A 188 -21.02 10.29 -6.34
N ALA A 189 -20.01 10.55 -5.49
CA ALA A 189 -20.07 11.58 -4.46
C ALA A 189 -20.09 13.01 -5.04
N PHE A 190 -19.61 13.19 -6.28
CA PHE A 190 -19.67 14.43 -7.03
C PHE A 190 -20.78 14.44 -8.10
N GLY A 191 -21.87 13.69 -7.89
CA GLY A 191 -23.02 13.69 -8.80
C GLY A 191 -22.76 13.07 -10.17
N GLY A 192 -21.74 12.21 -10.30
CA GLY A 192 -21.36 11.56 -11.56
C GLY A 192 -20.43 12.38 -12.45
N GLN A 193 -20.03 13.58 -12.00
CA GLN A 193 -19.18 14.47 -12.78
C GLN A 193 -17.73 13.97 -12.83
N THR A 194 -17.10 14.15 -14.00
CA THR A 194 -15.72 13.73 -14.28
C THR A 194 -14.75 14.88 -14.02
N GLY A 195 -13.54 14.57 -13.57
CA GLY A 195 -12.51 15.56 -13.28
C GLY A 195 -11.44 15.04 -12.34
N VAL A 196 -10.61 15.94 -11.84
CA VAL A 196 -9.60 15.64 -10.80
C VAL A 196 -9.88 16.46 -9.55
N VAL A 197 -9.73 15.88 -8.37
CA VAL A 197 -9.95 16.56 -7.09
C VAL A 197 -8.65 17.10 -6.55
N VAL A 198 -8.65 18.35 -6.11
CA VAL A 198 -7.55 18.96 -5.38
C VAL A 198 -7.39 18.24 -4.04
N ALA A 199 -6.25 17.59 -3.85
CA ALA A 199 -5.96 16.84 -2.63
C ALA A 199 -5.31 17.73 -1.57
N GLN A 200 -4.36 18.58 -1.98
CA GLN A 200 -3.63 19.51 -1.12
C GLN A 200 -3.26 20.78 -1.89
N VAL A 201 -3.16 21.89 -1.16
CA VAL A 201 -2.67 23.18 -1.63
C VAL A 201 -1.50 23.58 -0.74
N GLU A 202 -0.40 24.01 -1.33
CA GLU A 202 0.81 24.45 -0.65
C GLU A 202 0.62 25.90 -0.16
N MET A 203 1.15 26.22 1.03
CA MET A 203 1.09 27.58 1.60
C MET A 203 1.96 28.54 0.78
N ASP A 204 1.53 29.81 0.68
CA ASP A 204 2.14 30.88 -0.11
C ASP A 204 2.24 30.55 -1.62
N SER A 205 1.41 29.63 -2.12
CA SER A 205 1.41 29.23 -3.52
C SER A 205 0.43 30.03 -4.39
N PRO A 206 0.61 30.05 -5.72
CA PRO A 206 -0.39 30.58 -6.65
C PRO A 206 -1.78 29.96 -6.47
N ALA A 207 -1.86 28.67 -6.13
CA ALA A 207 -3.12 28.00 -5.86
C ALA A 207 -3.81 28.48 -4.58
N GLU A 208 -3.06 28.75 -3.51
CA GLU A 208 -3.62 29.31 -2.28
C GLU A 208 -4.12 30.74 -2.50
N GLN A 209 -3.33 31.57 -3.19
CA GLN A 209 -3.69 32.96 -3.53
C GLN A 209 -4.94 33.04 -4.41
N ALA A 210 -5.14 32.02 -5.27
CA ALA A 210 -6.33 31.87 -6.09
C ALA A 210 -7.53 31.26 -5.34
N GLU A 211 -7.42 31.03 -4.03
CA GLU A 211 -8.46 30.44 -3.17
C GLU A 211 -8.88 29.00 -3.56
N LEU A 212 -7.99 28.27 -4.24
CA LEU A 212 -8.17 26.84 -4.49
C LEU A 212 -8.15 26.09 -3.14
N GLN A 213 -9.06 25.15 -2.95
CA GLN A 213 -9.17 24.42 -1.69
C GLN A 213 -9.12 22.90 -1.90
N PRO A 214 -8.59 22.15 -0.93
CA PRO A 214 -8.74 20.70 -0.89
C PRO A 214 -10.22 20.30 -0.99
N GLY A 215 -10.53 19.38 -1.89
CA GLY A 215 -11.89 18.94 -2.19
C GLY A 215 -12.54 19.60 -3.41
N ASP A 216 -11.89 20.61 -4.02
CA ASP A 216 -12.34 21.18 -5.29
C ASP A 216 -12.19 20.16 -6.43
N LEU A 217 -13.26 19.91 -7.17
CA LEU A 217 -13.23 19.10 -8.39
C LEU A 217 -12.94 20.01 -9.59
N ILE A 218 -11.76 19.87 -10.20
CA ILE A 218 -11.36 20.56 -11.42
C ILE A 218 -11.99 19.86 -12.63
N GLN A 219 -12.80 20.60 -13.37
CA GLN A 219 -13.61 20.11 -14.48
C GLN A 219 -13.13 20.63 -15.83
N ALA A 220 -12.44 21.78 -15.84
CA ALA A 220 -11.83 22.35 -17.03
C ALA A 220 -10.60 23.19 -16.70
N ILE A 221 -9.68 23.27 -17.65
CA ILE A 221 -8.51 24.17 -17.65
C ILE A 221 -8.58 24.97 -18.95
N ASP A 222 -8.54 26.31 -18.87
CA ASP A 222 -8.62 27.23 -20.01
C ASP A 222 -9.78 26.91 -20.97
N ARG A 223 -10.95 26.60 -20.40
CA ARG A 223 -12.20 26.21 -21.10
C ARG A 223 -12.17 24.83 -21.75
N GLU A 224 -11.09 24.07 -21.61
CA GLU A 224 -11.00 22.69 -22.09
C GLU A 224 -11.32 21.70 -20.98
N SER A 225 -12.26 20.80 -21.23
CA SER A 225 -12.72 19.82 -20.24
C SER A 225 -11.60 18.86 -19.79
N VAL A 226 -11.61 18.55 -18.49
CA VAL A 226 -10.76 17.57 -17.84
C VAL A 226 -11.63 16.39 -17.43
N ALA A 227 -11.43 15.24 -18.08
CA ALA A 227 -12.19 14.03 -17.80
C ALA A 227 -11.52 13.14 -16.73
N GLY A 228 -10.23 13.35 -16.47
CA GLY A 228 -9.44 12.58 -15.50
C GLY A 228 -7.96 12.98 -15.54
N MET A 229 -7.10 12.22 -14.85
CA MET A 229 -5.72 12.62 -14.62
C MET A 229 -4.91 12.83 -15.90
N GLN A 230 -5.04 11.94 -16.89
CA GLN A 230 -4.27 12.06 -18.12
C GLN A 230 -4.53 13.40 -18.83
N THR A 231 -5.81 13.74 -19.02
CA THR A 231 -6.22 15.03 -19.60
C THR A 231 -5.78 16.23 -18.76
N PHE A 232 -5.76 16.08 -17.44
CA PHE A 232 -5.26 17.12 -16.55
C PHE A 232 -3.75 17.33 -16.71
N SER A 233 -2.98 16.24 -16.69
CA SER A 233 -1.51 16.27 -16.79
C SER A 233 -1.05 16.85 -18.11
N ASP A 234 -1.64 16.42 -19.22
CA ASP A 234 -1.31 16.91 -20.55
C ASP A 234 -1.57 18.41 -20.69
N LYS A 235 -2.70 18.90 -20.15
CA LYS A 235 -3.04 20.33 -20.16
C LYS A 235 -2.11 21.12 -19.25
N MET A 236 -1.85 20.66 -18.03
CA MET A 236 -0.99 21.39 -17.09
C MET A 236 0.49 21.39 -17.47
N ALA A 237 0.97 20.37 -18.19
CA ALA A 237 2.36 20.28 -18.64
C ALA A 237 2.74 21.46 -19.56
N GLY A 238 1.83 21.90 -20.43
CA GLY A 238 2.02 23.08 -21.28
C GLY A 238 1.97 24.42 -20.54
N LYS A 239 1.44 24.44 -19.31
CA LYS A 239 1.13 25.65 -18.53
C LYS A 239 2.16 25.98 -17.47
N ALA A 240 3.25 25.22 -17.40
CA ALA A 240 4.34 25.49 -16.44
C ALA A 240 5.01 26.86 -16.70
N GLY A 241 5.06 27.31 -17.95
CA GLY A 241 5.65 28.59 -18.36
C GLY A 241 4.66 29.76 -18.48
N GLU A 242 3.37 29.55 -18.25
CA GLU A 242 2.37 30.62 -18.35
C GLU A 242 2.24 31.39 -17.03
N GLU A 243 1.90 32.68 -17.15
CA GLU A 243 1.68 33.60 -16.02
C GLU A 243 0.31 33.40 -15.38
N GLN A 244 -0.67 32.94 -16.14
CA GLN A 244 -2.04 32.76 -15.68
C GLN A 244 -2.67 31.49 -16.25
N VAL A 245 -3.46 30.78 -15.44
CA VAL A 245 -4.25 29.60 -15.85
C VAL A 245 -5.65 29.70 -15.25
N GLU A 246 -6.68 29.46 -16.06
CA GLU A 246 -8.08 29.51 -15.64
C GLU A 246 -8.60 28.09 -15.36
N LEU A 247 -9.07 27.83 -14.14
CA LEU A 247 -9.65 26.56 -13.72
C LEU A 247 -11.16 26.71 -13.54
N LEU A 248 -11.94 25.76 -14.06
CA LEU A 248 -13.34 25.60 -13.68
C LEU A 248 -13.41 24.54 -12.59
N VAL A 249 -13.85 24.92 -11.38
CA VAL A 249 -13.89 24.02 -10.23
C VAL A 249 -15.27 23.94 -9.62
N GLN A 250 -15.63 22.76 -9.12
CA GLN A 250 -16.84 22.51 -8.35
C GLN A 250 -16.48 22.32 -6.87
N ARG A 251 -17.12 23.11 -6.00
CA ARG A 251 -17.04 22.98 -4.53
C ARG A 251 -18.44 22.74 -3.98
N GLY A 252 -18.70 21.51 -3.52
CA GLY A 252 -20.06 21.09 -3.17
C GLY A 252 -20.98 21.12 -4.39
N GLU A 253 -22.07 21.87 -4.32
CA GLU A 253 -23.06 22.02 -5.40
C GLU A 253 -22.79 23.22 -6.32
N SER A 254 -21.76 24.02 -6.03
CA SER A 254 -21.48 25.26 -6.78
C SER A 254 -20.25 25.14 -7.66
N THR A 255 -20.38 25.52 -8.92
CA THR A 255 -19.27 25.67 -9.87
C THR A 255 -18.79 27.12 -9.87
N ARG A 256 -17.46 27.31 -9.85
CA ARG A 256 -16.82 28.63 -9.89
C ARG A 256 -15.61 28.59 -10.83
N GLN A 257 -15.20 29.75 -11.32
CA GLN A 257 -13.90 29.91 -11.97
C GLN A 257 -12.87 30.33 -10.94
N VAL A 258 -11.68 29.72 -11.01
CA VAL A 258 -10.52 30.01 -10.18
C VAL A 258 -9.35 30.32 -11.12
N THR A 259 -8.77 31.50 -10.95
CA THR A 259 -7.66 31.95 -11.80
C THR A 259 -6.36 31.85 -11.01
N LEU A 260 -5.48 30.96 -11.43
CA LEU A 260 -4.13 30.85 -10.91
C LEU A 260 -3.25 31.92 -11.58
N THR A 261 -2.53 32.72 -10.78
CA THR A 261 -1.61 33.74 -11.30
C THR A 261 -0.24 33.57 -10.64
N LYS A 262 0.84 33.58 -11.43
CA LYS A 262 2.21 33.66 -10.92
C LYS A 262 2.63 35.12 -10.86
N HIS A 263 3.08 35.56 -9.69
CA HIS A 263 3.83 36.79 -9.57
C HIS A 263 5.30 36.45 -9.76
N ASN A 264 5.89 36.91 -10.87
CA ASN A 264 7.35 36.89 -11.08
C ASN A 264 8.06 37.79 -10.06
#